data_AF-A0A7K1A5Y5-F1
#
_entry.id   AF-A0A7K1A5Y5-F1
#
_cell.length_a   1.000
_cell.length_b   1.000
_cell.length_c   1.000
_cell.angle_alpha   90.00
_cell.angle_beta   90.00
_cell.angle_gamma   90.00
#
_symmetry.space_group_name_H-M   'P 1'
#
loop_
_entity.id
_entity.type
_entity.pdbx_description
1 polymer ?
#
loop_
_entity_poly.entity_id
_entity_poly.type
_entity_poly.pdbx_seq_one_letter_code
_entity_poly.pdbx_strand_id
1 'polypeptide(L)'
;MTETPENWRWREGPIAPGPTVVFDMDGVLSNASDRQHHIANRDWNAFFEACGDDEVIHELARLLSLLAPELHVVLLTARPLRVQPQTLEWLARHDLRWDLLCMREDRSGQEAWEFKKRTVGQLREFGLDLKLAFEDDRKNADMFHGEGIPCVYIHSGYYE
;
A
#
# COMPACT_ATOMS: atom_id res chain seq x y z
N MET A 1 -7.95 -13.30 19.84
CA MET A 1 -7.32 -13.05 18.53
C MET A 1 -8.20 -12.04 17.83
N THR A 2 -7.64 -10.92 17.42
CA THR A 2 -8.35 -9.90 16.64
C THR A 2 -8.73 -10.54 15.30
N GLU A 3 -9.99 -10.41 14.89
CA GLU A 3 -10.45 -10.93 13.60
C GLU A 3 -9.79 -10.14 12.46
N THR A 4 -9.36 -10.83 11.39
CA THR A 4 -8.76 -10.17 10.23
C THR A 4 -9.83 -9.34 9.52
N PRO A 5 -9.61 -8.02 9.31
CA PRO A 5 -10.55 -7.18 8.57
C PRO A 5 -10.84 -7.71 7.16
N GLU A 6 -12.06 -7.53 6.66
CA GLU A 6 -12.48 -8.04 5.33
C GLU A 6 -11.68 -7.43 4.16
N ASN A 7 -11.15 -6.23 4.35
CA ASN A 7 -10.34 -5.50 3.38
C ASN A 7 -8.84 -5.85 3.46
N TRP A 8 -8.48 -6.87 4.26
CA TRP A 8 -7.14 -7.39 4.38
C TRP A 8 -7.01 -8.72 3.64
N ARG A 9 -5.85 -8.94 3.04
CA ARG A 9 -5.49 -10.19 2.40
C ARG A 9 -4.11 -10.62 2.85
N TRP A 10 -4.03 -11.74 3.56
CA TRP A 10 -2.77 -12.42 3.82
C TRP A 10 -2.27 -13.12 2.56
N ARG A 11 -0.95 -13.13 2.32
CA ARG A 11 -0.36 -13.87 1.19
C ARG A 11 -0.51 -15.38 1.36
N GLU A 12 -0.01 -15.90 2.49
CA GLU A 12 -0.04 -17.33 2.83
C GLU A 12 -0.90 -17.63 4.06
N GLY A 13 -0.98 -16.67 4.99
CA GLY A 13 -1.77 -16.76 6.22
C GLY A 13 -1.34 -15.67 7.22
N PRO A 14 -2.00 -15.59 8.38
CA PRO A 14 -1.62 -14.64 9.42
C PRO A 14 -0.17 -14.85 9.90
N ILE A 15 0.59 -13.76 9.97
CA ILE A 15 1.96 -13.75 10.48
C ILE A 15 1.99 -13.48 11.99
N ALA A 16 3.09 -13.85 12.64
CA ALA A 16 3.32 -13.53 14.05
C ALA A 16 3.59 -12.02 14.24
N PRO A 17 3.41 -11.48 15.47
CA PRO A 17 3.88 -10.13 15.80
C PRO A 17 5.36 -9.93 15.51
N GLY A 18 5.73 -8.76 14.98
CA GLY A 18 7.13 -8.50 14.65
C GLY A 18 7.40 -7.18 13.93
N PRO A 19 8.69 -6.84 13.74
CA PRO A 19 9.13 -5.67 13.00
C PRO A 19 8.58 -5.66 11.57
N THR A 20 7.98 -4.54 11.17
CA THR A 20 7.21 -4.43 9.93
C THR A 20 7.61 -3.19 9.14
N VAL A 21 7.73 -3.32 7.82
CA VAL A 21 7.89 -2.23 6.87
C VAL A 21 6.62 -2.09 6.05
N VAL A 22 6.16 -0.85 5.87
CA VAL A 22 4.94 -0.55 5.11
C VAL A 22 5.32 0.08 3.78
N PHE A 23 4.72 -0.41 2.70
CA PHE A 23 4.84 0.19 1.38
C PHE A 23 3.46 0.59 0.88
N ASP A 24 3.32 1.80 0.38
CA ASP A 24 2.24 2.09 -0.57
C ASP A 24 2.52 1.36 -1.91
N MET A 25 1.52 1.36 -2.79
CA MET A 25 1.62 0.82 -4.13
C MET A 25 1.82 1.89 -5.20
N ASP A 26 0.86 2.80 -5.37
CA ASP A 26 0.81 3.66 -6.55
C ASP A 26 1.82 4.79 -6.39
N GLY A 27 2.80 4.90 -7.29
CA GLY A 27 3.90 5.87 -7.15
C GLY A 27 5.04 5.40 -6.25
N VAL A 28 4.95 4.18 -5.69
CA VAL A 28 5.98 3.55 -4.86
C VAL A 28 6.47 2.23 -5.49
N LEU A 29 5.62 1.21 -5.56
CA LEU A 29 5.97 -0.08 -6.21
C LEU A 29 5.43 -0.16 -7.64
N SER A 30 4.27 0.46 -7.87
CA SER A 30 3.51 0.47 -9.10
C SER A 30 3.63 1.83 -9.77
N ASN A 31 4.11 1.88 -11.01
CA ASN A 31 4.18 3.10 -11.78
C ASN A 31 2.81 3.40 -12.41
N ALA A 32 2.01 4.20 -11.72
CA ALA A 32 0.69 4.66 -12.16
C ALA A 32 0.74 5.90 -13.08
N SER A 33 1.92 6.32 -13.57
CA SER A 33 2.08 7.54 -14.39
C SER A 33 1.20 7.52 -15.64
N ASP A 34 1.09 6.36 -16.29
CA ASP A 34 0.34 6.22 -17.54
C ASP A 34 -1.16 6.38 -17.37
N ARG A 35 -1.70 6.16 -16.16
CA ARG A 35 -3.14 6.26 -15.86
C ARG A 35 -3.54 7.57 -15.19
N GLN A 36 -2.59 8.46 -14.89
CA GLN A 36 -2.88 9.76 -14.27
C GLN A 36 -3.81 10.67 -15.09
N HIS A 37 -3.82 10.52 -16.41
CA HIS A 37 -4.72 11.25 -17.28
C HIS A 37 -6.21 11.02 -16.93
N HIS A 38 -6.56 9.90 -16.29
CA HIS A 38 -7.90 9.67 -15.74
C HIS A 38 -8.23 10.59 -14.57
N ILE A 39 -7.24 10.94 -13.72
CA ILE A 39 -7.42 11.86 -12.59
C ILE A 39 -7.74 13.27 -13.09
N ALA A 40 -7.05 13.73 -14.14
CA ALA A 40 -7.34 15.01 -14.78
C ALA A 40 -8.79 15.11 -15.27
N ASN A 41 -9.35 13.98 -15.73
CA ASN A 41 -10.74 13.85 -16.14
C ASN A 41 -11.70 13.49 -15.00
N ARG A 42 -11.20 13.42 -13.75
CA ARG A 42 -11.92 12.99 -12.53
C ARG A 42 -12.53 11.59 -12.63
N ASP A 43 -11.99 10.74 -13.50
CA ASP A 43 -12.42 9.36 -13.70
C ASP A 43 -11.62 8.41 -12.81
N TRP A 44 -11.95 8.42 -11.52
CA TRP A 44 -11.31 7.54 -10.55
C TRP A 44 -11.59 6.06 -10.82
N ASN A 45 -12.68 5.72 -11.49
CA ASN A 45 -12.98 4.32 -11.81
C ASN A 45 -12.01 3.80 -12.86
N ALA A 46 -11.89 4.51 -13.99
CA ALA A 46 -10.94 4.13 -15.04
C ALA A 46 -9.49 4.16 -14.53
N PHE A 47 -9.15 5.14 -13.67
CA PHE A 47 -7.86 5.15 -12.99
C PHE A 47 -7.61 3.80 -12.33
N PHE A 48 -8.42 3.39 -11.35
CA PHE A 48 -8.15 2.16 -10.59
C PHE A 48 -8.28 0.87 -11.41
N GLU A 49 -9.18 0.81 -12.39
CA GLU A 49 -9.37 -0.39 -13.22
C GLU A 49 -8.13 -0.70 -14.08
N ALA A 50 -7.38 0.32 -14.50
CA ALA A 50 -6.16 0.17 -15.29
C ALA A 50 -4.93 -0.27 -14.47
N CYS A 51 -5.02 -0.37 -13.15
CA CYS A 51 -3.86 -0.60 -12.28
C CYS A 51 -3.13 -1.95 -12.48
N GLY A 52 -3.76 -2.90 -13.20
CA GLY A 52 -3.18 -4.21 -13.49
C GLY A 52 -2.11 -4.17 -14.59
N ASP A 53 -2.00 -3.06 -15.33
CA ASP A 53 -1.06 -2.88 -16.45
C ASP A 53 0.13 -1.98 -16.10
N ASP A 54 0.18 -1.45 -14.87
CA ASP A 54 1.24 -0.56 -14.40
C ASP A 54 2.63 -1.26 -14.49
N GLU A 55 3.68 -0.52 -14.85
CA GLU A 55 5.05 -1.02 -14.73
C GLU A 55 5.51 -1.05 -13.27
N VAL A 56 6.52 -1.86 -12.96
CA VAL A 56 7.15 -1.86 -11.63
C VAL A 56 8.17 -0.73 -11.52
N ILE A 57 8.18 -0.03 -10.39
CA ILE A 57 9.29 0.87 -10.03
C ILE A 57 10.45 0.00 -9.51
N HIS A 58 11.39 -0.31 -10.39
CA HIS A 58 12.40 -1.36 -10.18
C HIS A 58 13.33 -1.09 -9.00
N GLU A 59 13.65 0.17 -8.69
CA GLU A 59 14.50 0.55 -7.57
C GLU A 59 13.87 0.20 -6.23
N LEU A 60 12.56 0.45 -6.07
CA LEU A 60 11.85 0.12 -4.83
C LEU A 60 11.53 -1.37 -4.72
N ALA A 61 11.24 -2.04 -5.84
CA ALA A 61 11.18 -3.50 -5.87
C ALA A 61 12.52 -4.15 -5.47
N ARG A 62 13.65 -3.58 -5.91
CA ARG A 62 14.99 -4.02 -5.49
C ARG A 62 15.19 -3.79 -4.00
N LEU A 63 14.87 -2.61 -3.48
CA LEU A 63 14.97 -2.33 -2.04
C LEU A 63 14.14 -3.31 -1.21
N LEU A 64 12.89 -3.55 -1.62
CA LEU A 64 11.99 -4.52 -1.01
C LEU A 64 12.60 -5.93 -0.95
N SER A 65 13.23 -6.38 -2.05
CA SER A 65 13.90 -7.69 -2.10
C SER A 65 15.13 -7.81 -1.19
N LEU A 66 15.76 -6.68 -0.85
CA LEU A 66 16.96 -6.61 -0.02
C LEU A 66 16.66 -6.46 1.48
N LEU A 67 15.39 -6.26 1.86
CA LEU A 67 15.00 -6.22 3.27
C LEU A 67 15.33 -7.53 3.97
N ALA A 68 15.73 -7.45 5.24
CA ALA A 68 16.01 -8.63 6.06
C ALA A 68 14.79 -9.58 6.08
N PRO A 69 14.97 -10.91 5.99
CA PRO A 69 13.87 -11.89 5.97
C PRO A 69 12.93 -11.82 7.17
N GLU A 70 13.41 -11.32 8.31
CA GLU A 70 12.67 -11.19 9.56
C GLU A 70 11.71 -10.00 9.58
N LEU A 71 11.86 -9.05 8.63
CA LEU A 71 10.94 -7.93 8.48
C LEU A 71 9.67 -8.39 7.76
N HIS A 72 8.52 -8.12 8.36
CA HIS A 72 7.25 -8.26 7.67
C HIS A 72 7.07 -7.12 6.67
N VAL A 73 6.44 -7.40 5.54
CA VAL A 73 6.11 -6.43 4.51
C VAL A 73 4.60 -6.30 4.40
N VAL A 74 4.10 -5.12 4.77
CA VAL A 74 2.70 -4.75 4.61
C VAL A 74 2.57 -3.82 3.41
N LEU A 75 1.72 -4.18 2.47
CA LEU A 75 1.27 -3.29 1.39
C LEU A 75 0.01 -2.57 1.87
N LEU A 76 0.08 -1.25 2.07
CA LEU A 76 -1.04 -0.43 2.53
C LEU A 76 -1.43 0.56 1.44
N THR A 77 -2.45 0.20 0.64
CA THR A 77 -2.83 0.97 -0.56
C THR A 77 -4.22 1.57 -0.45
N ALA A 78 -4.40 2.76 -1.02
CA ALA A 78 -5.71 3.39 -1.18
C ALA A 78 -6.52 2.86 -2.38
N ARG A 79 -5.96 1.92 -3.16
CA ARG A 79 -6.70 1.18 -4.18
C ARG A 79 -7.97 0.58 -3.56
N PRO A 80 -9.13 0.76 -4.19
CA PRO A 80 -10.38 0.27 -3.67
C PRO A 80 -10.46 -1.26 -3.76
N LEU A 81 -11.18 -1.89 -2.83
CA LEU A 81 -11.26 -3.35 -2.71
C LEU A 81 -11.77 -4.03 -3.99
N ARG A 82 -12.65 -3.37 -4.78
CA ARG A 82 -13.11 -3.92 -6.08
C ARG A 82 -12.00 -4.22 -7.08
N VAL A 83 -10.83 -3.58 -6.97
CA VAL A 83 -9.67 -3.85 -7.85
C VAL A 83 -8.62 -4.78 -7.20
N GLN A 84 -9.00 -5.48 -6.12
CA GLN A 84 -8.16 -6.49 -5.50
C GLN A 84 -7.74 -7.60 -6.48
N PRO A 85 -8.62 -8.14 -7.35
CA PRO A 85 -8.19 -9.16 -8.31
C PRO A 85 -7.04 -8.69 -9.21
N GLN A 86 -7.14 -7.49 -9.77
CA GLN A 86 -6.10 -6.87 -10.61
C GLN A 86 -4.81 -6.64 -9.83
N THR A 87 -4.93 -6.15 -8.59
CA THR A 87 -3.80 -5.90 -7.70
C THR A 87 -3.06 -7.20 -7.35
N LEU A 88 -3.79 -8.27 -7.04
CA LEU A 88 -3.20 -9.58 -6.73
C LEU A 88 -2.57 -10.23 -7.95
N GLU A 89 -3.20 -10.14 -9.12
CA GLU A 89 -2.61 -10.64 -10.37
C GLU A 89 -1.31 -9.90 -10.71
N TRP A 90 -1.29 -8.58 -10.55
CA TRP A 90 -0.09 -7.77 -10.75
C TRP A 90 1.04 -8.16 -9.79
N LEU A 91 0.73 -8.32 -8.49
CA LEU A 91 1.70 -8.77 -7.49
C LEU A 91 2.27 -10.16 -7.81
N ALA A 92 1.44 -11.07 -8.30
CA ALA A 92 1.87 -12.42 -8.71
C ALA A 92 2.75 -12.39 -9.97
N ARG A 93 2.39 -11.57 -10.96
CA ARG A 93 3.12 -11.41 -12.23
C ARG A 93 4.54 -10.89 -12.01
N HIS A 94 4.72 -10.00 -11.04
CA HIS A 94 6.00 -9.35 -10.74
C HIS A 94 6.78 -10.00 -9.59
N ASP A 95 6.24 -11.06 -8.98
CA ASP A 95 6.87 -11.84 -7.88
C ASP A 95 7.44 -10.96 -6.76
N LEU A 96 6.67 -9.96 -6.33
CA LEU A 96 7.09 -9.07 -5.24
C LEU A 96 6.93 -9.75 -3.89
N ARG A 97 7.84 -9.45 -2.96
CA ARG A 97 7.73 -9.90 -1.57
C ARG A 97 6.68 -9.07 -0.83
N TRP A 98 5.70 -9.75 -0.21
CA TRP A 98 4.74 -9.14 0.71
C TRP A 98 4.15 -10.22 1.61
N ASP A 99 3.63 -9.82 2.77
CA ASP A 99 3.00 -10.73 3.74
C ASP A 99 1.50 -10.41 3.90
N LEU A 100 1.16 -9.13 3.88
CA LEU A 100 -0.20 -8.62 4.06
C LEU A 100 -0.49 -7.48 3.08
N LEU A 101 -1.64 -7.54 2.42
CA LEU A 101 -2.20 -6.47 1.61
C LEU A 101 -3.43 -5.90 2.31
N CYS A 102 -3.40 -4.59 2.61
CA CYS A 102 -4.50 -3.83 3.16
C CYS A 102 -5.01 -2.85 2.10
N MET A 103 -6.28 -2.99 1.71
CA MET A 103 -6.90 -2.16 0.66
C MET A 103 -8.03 -1.29 1.23
N ARG A 104 -8.39 -0.21 0.54
CA ARG A 104 -9.46 0.69 0.99
C ARG A 104 -10.83 0.11 0.64
N GLU A 105 -11.80 0.23 1.55
CA GLU A 105 -13.17 -0.19 1.29
C GLU A 105 -13.82 0.68 0.20
N ASP A 106 -14.61 0.08 -0.72
CA ASP A 106 -15.20 0.76 -1.88
C ASP A 106 -16.09 1.97 -1.53
N ARG A 107 -16.71 1.97 -0.35
CA ARG A 107 -17.69 2.97 0.09
C ARG A 107 -17.24 3.74 1.33
N SER A 108 -15.93 3.87 1.54
CA SER A 108 -15.42 4.44 2.80
C SER A 108 -15.81 5.90 3.03
N GLY A 109 -16.05 6.68 1.95
CA GLY A 109 -16.30 8.13 2.00
C GLY A 109 -15.13 8.95 2.56
N GLN A 110 -14.03 8.27 2.92
CA GLN A 110 -12.89 8.77 3.64
C GLN A 110 -11.75 9.09 2.67
N GLU A 111 -10.97 10.10 3.04
CA GLU A 111 -9.69 10.39 2.38
C GLU A 111 -8.72 9.21 2.60
N ALA A 112 -7.75 9.06 1.70
CA ALA A 112 -6.76 7.97 1.77
C ALA A 112 -6.02 7.94 3.12
N TRP A 113 -5.60 9.11 3.61
CA TRP A 113 -4.84 9.22 4.86
C TRP A 113 -5.67 8.81 6.10
N GLU A 114 -6.98 9.05 6.11
CA GLU A 114 -7.88 8.63 7.22
C GLU A 114 -7.99 7.12 7.30
N PHE A 115 -8.20 6.48 6.14
CA PHE A 115 -8.20 5.03 5.98
C PHE A 115 -6.87 4.42 6.44
N LYS A 116 -5.74 4.97 5.97
CA LYS A 116 -4.41 4.46 6.32
C LYS A 116 -4.11 4.64 7.81
N LYS A 117 -4.49 5.76 8.42
CA LYS A 117 -4.35 6.00 9.86
C LYS A 117 -5.10 4.97 10.69
N ARG A 118 -6.36 4.69 10.35
CA ARG A 118 -7.14 3.64 11.01
C ARG A 118 -6.45 2.28 10.87
N THR A 119 -5.97 1.97 9.66
CA THR A 119 -5.29 0.70 9.39
C THR A 119 -3.99 0.57 10.18
N VAL A 120 -3.21 1.64 10.35
CA VAL A 120 -2.03 1.67 11.23
C VAL A 120 -2.38 1.27 12.67
N GLY A 121 -3.48 1.79 13.22
CA GLY A 121 -3.99 1.40 14.54
C GLY A 121 -4.29 -0.10 14.61
N GLN A 122 -4.99 -0.64 13.61
CA GLN A 122 -5.32 -2.06 13.51
C GLN A 122 -4.07 -2.94 13.39
N LEU A 123 -3.09 -2.56 12.57
CA LEU A 123 -1.83 -3.30 12.44
C LEU A 123 -1.09 -3.39 13.78
N ARG A 124 -1.08 -2.32 14.58
CA ARG A 124 -0.50 -2.31 15.93
C ARG A 124 -1.24 -3.23 16.90
N GLU A 125 -2.57 -3.27 16.83
CA GLU A 125 -3.39 -4.21 17.62
C GLU A 125 -3.10 -5.68 17.28
N PHE A 126 -2.69 -5.96 16.04
CA PHE A 126 -2.19 -7.27 15.60
C PHE A 126 -0.74 -7.56 16.04
N GLY A 127 -0.08 -6.61 16.71
CA GLY A 127 1.29 -6.75 17.19
C GLY A 127 2.35 -6.48 16.11
N LEU A 128 1.97 -5.87 14.98
CA LEU A 128 2.92 -5.43 13.98
C LEU A 128 3.59 -4.13 14.45
N ASP A 129 4.92 -4.16 14.48
CA ASP A 129 5.76 -3.08 14.96
C ASP A 129 6.30 -2.30 13.75
N LEU A 130 5.53 -1.33 13.28
CA LEU A 130 5.79 -0.56 12.06
C LEU A 130 7.04 0.33 12.23
N LYS A 131 8.12 -0.04 11.55
CA LYS A 131 9.45 0.61 11.67
C LYS A 131 9.71 1.69 10.63
N LEU A 132 9.16 1.53 9.44
CA LEU A 132 9.41 2.42 8.30
C LEU A 132 8.24 2.32 7.31
N ALA A 133 7.85 3.45 6.73
CA ALA A 133 6.87 3.53 5.66
C ALA A 133 7.49 4.13 4.38
N PHE A 134 6.95 3.78 3.22
CA PHE A 134 7.24 4.38 1.91
C PHE A 134 5.95 4.87 1.28
N GLU A 135 5.86 6.17 0.98
CA GLU A 135 4.67 6.84 0.44
C GLU A 135 5.05 7.92 -0.57
N ASP A 136 4.19 8.14 -1.55
CA ASP A 136 4.34 9.21 -2.55
C ASP A 136 3.35 10.39 -2.34
N ASP A 137 2.26 10.15 -1.60
CA ASP A 137 1.30 11.17 -1.21
C ASP A 137 1.76 11.87 0.08
N ARG A 138 1.86 13.21 0.03
CA ARG A 138 2.33 14.03 1.14
C ARG A 138 1.44 13.93 2.38
N LYS A 139 0.11 13.87 2.23
CA LYS A 139 -0.81 13.74 3.36
C LYS A 139 -0.64 12.38 4.05
N ASN A 140 -0.40 11.31 3.28
CA ASN A 140 -0.13 10.00 3.86
C ASN A 140 1.23 9.98 4.58
N ALA A 141 2.28 10.56 3.98
CA ALA A 141 3.59 10.66 4.61
C ALA A 141 3.54 11.45 5.93
N ASP A 142 2.87 12.60 5.94
CA ASP A 142 2.65 13.41 7.14
C ASP A 142 1.83 12.65 8.19
N MET A 143 0.86 11.83 7.77
CA MET A 143 0.10 10.95 8.66
C MET A 143 1.00 9.91 9.33
N PHE A 144 1.89 9.23 8.60
CA PHE A 144 2.83 8.27 9.20
C PHE A 144 3.76 8.94 10.22
N HIS A 145 4.32 10.11 9.88
CA HIS A 145 5.13 10.88 10.82
C HIS A 145 4.32 11.27 12.07
N GLY A 146 3.06 11.70 11.90
CA GLY A 146 2.14 12.00 13.00
C GLY A 146 1.81 10.80 13.88
N GLU A 147 1.84 9.59 13.31
CA GLU A 147 1.74 8.32 14.03
C GLU A 147 3.07 7.85 14.64
N GLY A 148 4.16 8.60 14.50
CA GLY A 148 5.48 8.25 15.03
C GLY A 148 6.22 7.17 14.22
N ILE A 149 5.82 6.95 12.97
CA ILE A 149 6.46 6.01 12.04
C ILE A 149 7.31 6.82 11.06
N PRO A 150 8.64 6.64 11.03
CA PRO A 150 9.47 7.24 9.99
C PRO A 150 8.95 6.88 8.60
N CYS A 151 8.83 7.87 7.72
CA CYS A 151 8.35 7.68 6.36
C CYS A 151 9.34 8.25 5.36
N VAL A 152 9.72 7.44 4.38
CA VAL A 152 10.46 7.86 3.19
C VAL A 152 9.45 8.37 2.17
N TYR A 153 9.51 9.67 1.88
CA TYR A 153 8.71 10.27 0.82
C TYR A 153 9.35 9.99 -0.55
N ILE A 154 8.58 9.42 -1.46
CA ILE A 154 8.97 9.13 -2.84
C ILE A 154 8.29 10.15 -3.73
N HIS A 155 9.06 10.90 -4.51
CA HIS A 155 8.44 11.83 -5.45
C HIS A 155 7.99 11.07 -6.70
N SER A 156 6.68 10.84 -6.82
CA SER A 156 6.05 10.16 -7.96
C SER A 156 5.72 11.08 -9.14
N GLY A 157 5.72 12.40 -8.92
CA GLY A 157 5.22 13.39 -9.88
C GLY A 157 3.69 13.49 -9.92
N TYR A 158 2.97 12.80 -9.02
CA TYR A 158 1.52 12.69 -9.15
C TYR A 158 0.69 13.89 -8.67
N TYR A 159 1.26 14.65 -7.76
CA TYR A 159 0.54 15.65 -6.97
C TYR A 159 1.07 17.07 -7.20
N GLU A 160 1.61 17.34 -8.39
CA GLU A 160 2.04 18.69 -8.82
C GLU A 160 0.91 19.55 -9.38
#